data_AF-A0A7S2XXU8-F1
#
_entry.id   AF-A0A7S2XXU8-F1
#
_cell.length_a   1.000
_cell.length_b   1.000
_cell.length_c   1.000
_cell.angle_alpha   90.00
_cell.angle_beta   90.00
_cell.angle_gamma   90.00
#
_symmetry.space_group_name_H-M   'P 1'
#
loop_
_entity.id
_entity.type
_entity.pdbx_description
1 polymer ?
#
loop_
_entity_poly.entity_id
_entity_poly.type
_entity_poly.pdbx_seq_one_letter_code
_entity_poly.pdbx_strand_id
1 'polypeptide(L)'
;EPPKGMRANLMGSYYQIDEEWFESCNRSKDFKKMLFGLCFFHATVRERRKFGPLGWNIQYVFSGPDLRISMDQLYIFLNDLRPEDLTPYKALAYLAGECNYGGRVTDDKDRRCLMNILSDFYCEEVQDD
;
A
#
# COMPACT_ATOMS: atom_id res chain seq x y z
N GLU A 1 -5.01 -16.58 -15.19
CA GLU A 1 -3.65 -16.05 -14.91
C GLU A 1 -3.78 -14.75 -14.11
N PRO A 2 -2.84 -14.40 -13.22
CA PRO A 2 -2.81 -13.09 -12.59
C PRO A 2 -2.61 -11.98 -13.66
N PRO A 3 -3.17 -10.77 -13.46
CA PRO A 3 -3.03 -9.66 -14.39
C PRO A 3 -1.55 -9.34 -14.66
N LYS A 4 -1.19 -9.13 -15.93
CA LYS A 4 0.18 -8.85 -16.37
C LYS A 4 0.35 -7.34 -16.57
N GLY A 5 1.25 -6.72 -15.80
CA GLY A 5 1.67 -5.33 -15.98
C GLY A 5 1.17 -4.41 -14.86
N MET A 6 1.91 -3.33 -14.61
CA MET A 6 1.61 -2.35 -13.55
C MET A 6 0.16 -1.85 -13.60
N ARG A 7 -0.27 -1.35 -14.77
CA ARG A 7 -1.64 -0.86 -14.97
C ARG A 7 -2.68 -1.94 -14.66
N ALA A 8 -2.52 -3.15 -15.21
CA ALA A 8 -3.50 -4.22 -14.99
C ALA A 8 -3.60 -4.65 -13.52
N ASN A 9 -2.48 -4.69 -12.79
CA ASN A 9 -2.50 -4.97 -11.34
C ASN A 9 -3.18 -3.85 -10.56
N LEU A 10 -2.82 -2.60 -10.82
CA LEU A 10 -3.41 -1.44 -10.15
C LEU A 10 -4.92 -1.38 -10.39
N MET A 11 -5.36 -1.42 -11.65
CA MET A 11 -6.78 -1.40 -12.02
C MET A 11 -7.52 -2.59 -11.41
N GLY A 12 -6.92 -3.78 -11.44
CA GLY A 12 -7.52 -4.99 -10.88
C GLY A 12 -7.73 -4.91 -9.37
N SER A 13 -6.81 -4.27 -8.64
CA SER A 13 -6.96 -4.03 -7.20
C SER A 13 -7.95 -2.89 -6.91
N TYR A 14 -7.85 -1.78 -7.64
CA TYR A 14 -8.60 -0.56 -7.35
C TYR A 14 -10.08 -0.67 -7.75
N TYR A 15 -10.41 -1.39 -8.83
CA TYR A 15 -11.79 -1.61 -9.25
C TYR A 15 -12.56 -2.63 -8.41
N GLN A 16 -11.89 -3.34 -7.50
CA GLN A 16 -12.54 -4.23 -6.55
C GLN A 16 -13.01 -3.51 -5.28
N ILE A 17 -12.76 -2.21 -5.18
CA ILE A 17 -13.11 -1.38 -4.05
C ILE A 17 -14.58 -1.00 -4.18
N ASP A 18 -15.33 -1.19 -3.10
CA ASP A 18 -16.73 -0.79 -3.01
C ASP A 18 -16.85 0.75 -2.99
N GLU A 19 -17.75 1.29 -3.81
CA GLU A 19 -17.89 2.74 -4.00
C GLU A 19 -18.45 3.43 -2.75
N GLU A 20 -19.40 2.79 -2.05
CA GLU A 20 -19.97 3.34 -0.82
C GLU A 20 -18.90 3.44 0.28
N TRP A 21 -18.12 2.37 0.46
CA TRP A 21 -16.97 2.37 1.38
C TRP A 21 -15.87 3.38 0.99
N PHE A 22 -15.61 3.53 -0.30
CA PHE A 22 -14.62 4.48 -0.81
C PHE A 22 -15.00 5.93 -0.48
N GLU A 23 -16.29 6.25 -0.49
CA GLU A 23 -16.81 7.58 -0.20
C GLU A 23 -17.10 7.83 1.30
N SER A 24 -17.11 6.80 2.14
CA SER A 24 -17.56 6.91 3.54
C SER A 24 -16.53 7.44 4.54
N CYS A 25 -15.26 7.60 4.14
CA CYS A 25 -14.21 8.03 5.08
C CYS A 25 -14.32 9.52 5.45
N ASN A 26 -14.28 9.82 6.76
CA ASN A 26 -14.30 11.19 7.29
C ASN A 26 -13.19 12.10 6.71
N ARG A 27 -12.03 11.52 6.37
CA ARG A 27 -10.90 12.22 5.73
C ARG A 27 -10.78 11.85 4.25
N SER A 28 -11.85 12.12 3.50
CA SER A 28 -12.01 11.68 2.11
C SER A 28 -10.81 11.99 1.20
N LYS A 29 -10.28 13.24 1.18
CA LYS A 29 -9.13 13.59 0.31
C LYS A 29 -7.91 12.72 0.63
N ASP A 30 -7.50 12.72 1.90
CA ASP A 30 -6.30 12.02 2.36
C ASP A 30 -6.42 10.52 2.13
N PHE A 31 -7.57 9.94 2.49
CA PHE A 31 -7.86 8.53 2.33
C PHE A 31 -7.77 8.08 0.87
N LYS A 32 -8.42 8.80 -0.05
CA LYS A 32 -8.40 8.43 -1.48
C LYS A 32 -7.00 8.50 -2.09
N LYS A 33 -6.23 9.55 -1.76
CA LYS A 33 -4.83 9.69 -2.22
C LYS A 33 -3.94 8.57 -1.66
N MET A 34 -4.02 8.31 -0.36
CA MET A 34 -3.22 7.25 0.27
C MET A 34 -3.64 5.84 -0.17
N LEU A 35 -4.93 5.59 -0.38
CA LEU A 35 -5.47 4.32 -0.85
C LEU A 35 -4.97 4.01 -2.26
N PHE A 36 -4.98 5.01 -3.15
CA PHE A 36 -4.37 4.87 -4.47
C PHE A 36 -2.88 4.55 -4.36
N GLY A 37 -2.15 5.27 -3.50
CA GLY A 37 -0.74 5.00 -3.20
C GLY A 37 -0.49 3.56 -2.73
N LEU A 38 -1.32 3.04 -1.82
CA LEU A 38 -1.26 1.66 -1.35
C LEU A 38 -1.52 0.64 -2.46
N CYS A 39 -2.52 0.86 -3.31
CA CYS A 39 -2.77 -0.01 -4.47
C CYS A 39 -1.61 0.03 -5.48
N PHE A 40 -1.00 1.20 -5.68
CA PHE A 40 0.16 1.36 -6.55
C PHE A 40 1.39 0.66 -5.97
N PHE A 41 1.64 0.82 -4.68
CA PHE A 41 2.65 0.07 -3.94
C PHE A 41 2.47 -1.44 -4.12
N HIS A 42 1.25 -1.95 -3.90
CA HIS A 42 0.93 -3.37 -4.07
C HIS A 42 1.22 -3.88 -5.49
N ALA A 43 0.85 -3.11 -6.52
CA ALA A 43 1.17 -3.42 -7.90
C ALA A 43 2.69 -3.43 -8.14
N THR A 44 3.41 -2.45 -7.61
CA THR A 44 4.88 -2.30 -7.73
C THR A 44 5.60 -3.51 -7.15
N VAL A 45 5.31 -3.88 -5.89
CA VAL A 45 6.01 -4.99 -5.23
C VAL A 45 5.74 -6.34 -5.90
N ARG A 46 4.54 -6.52 -6.48
CA ARG A 46 4.18 -7.71 -7.26
C ARG A 46 4.90 -7.77 -8.60
N GLU A 47 4.93 -6.66 -9.34
CA GLU A 47 5.56 -6.59 -10.67
C GLU A 47 7.09 -6.71 -10.58
N ARG A 48 7.69 -6.22 -9.49
CA ARG A 48 9.13 -6.41 -9.23
C ARG A 48 9.57 -7.87 -9.25
N ARG A 49 8.70 -8.82 -8.88
CA ARG A 49 9.01 -10.27 -8.93
C ARG A 49 9.42 -10.78 -10.31
N LYS A 50 9.04 -10.07 -11.38
CA LYS A 50 9.38 -10.45 -12.77
C LYS A 50 10.87 -10.29 -13.09
N PHE A 51 11.61 -9.51 -12.29
CA PHE A 51 13.02 -9.22 -12.51
C PHE A 51 13.95 -10.15 -11.72
N GLY A 52 13.43 -11.26 -11.17
CA GLY A 52 14.21 -12.21 -10.40
C GLY A 52 14.97 -11.53 -9.25
N PRO A 53 16.26 -11.86 -9.02
CA PRO A 53 17.08 -11.24 -7.98
C PRO A 53 17.25 -9.72 -8.06
N LEU A 54 17.05 -9.09 -9.23
CA LEU A 54 17.06 -7.63 -9.34
C LEU A 54 15.79 -6.98 -8.76
N GLY A 55 14.69 -7.75 -8.73
CA GLY A 55 13.45 -7.35 -8.09
C GLY A 55 13.44 -7.65 -6.60
N TRP A 56 13.70 -8.91 -6.26
CA TRP A 56 13.76 -9.45 -4.90
C TRP A 56 14.77 -10.58 -4.83
N ASN A 57 15.61 -10.62 -3.79
CA ASN A 57 16.55 -11.73 -3.58
C ASN A 57 15.78 -13.05 -3.37
N ILE A 58 14.64 -13.00 -2.69
CA ILE A 58 13.75 -14.14 -2.45
C ILE A 58 12.39 -13.90 -3.14
N GLN A 59 11.81 -14.95 -3.73
CA GLN A 59 10.53 -14.87 -4.44
C GLN A 59 9.31 -14.83 -3.49
N TYR A 60 9.04 -13.67 -2.88
CA TYR A 60 7.86 -13.49 -2.02
C TYR A 60 6.55 -13.46 -2.81
N VAL A 61 5.47 -13.90 -2.18
CA VAL A 61 4.10 -13.80 -2.72
C VAL A 61 3.31 -12.75 -1.93
N PHE A 62 3.24 -11.53 -2.46
CA PHE A 62 2.33 -10.49 -1.99
C PHE A 62 0.93 -10.75 -2.56
N SER A 63 -0.04 -10.92 -1.66
CA SER A 63 -1.36 -11.49 -1.93
C SER A 63 -2.48 -10.45 -1.73
N GLY A 64 -3.68 -10.76 -2.25
CA GLY A 64 -4.87 -9.91 -2.07
C GLY A 64 -5.22 -9.62 -0.60
N PRO A 65 -5.14 -10.61 0.32
CA PRO A 65 -5.31 -10.37 1.75
C PRO A 65 -4.40 -9.28 2.34
N ASP A 66 -3.18 -9.13 1.83
CA ASP A 66 -2.20 -8.14 2.34
C ASP A 66 -2.60 -6.73 1.99
N LEU A 67 -3.10 -6.58 0.76
CA LEU A 67 -3.70 -5.34 0.34
C LEU A 67 -4.96 -5.05 1.15
N ARG A 68 -5.87 -6.03 1.29
CA ARG A 68 -7.15 -5.85 1.99
C ARG A 68 -6.96 -5.42 3.44
N ILE A 69 -6.14 -6.12 4.22
CA ILE A 69 -5.90 -5.73 5.61
C ILE A 69 -5.24 -4.35 5.72
N SER A 70 -4.35 -4.01 4.79
CA SER A 70 -3.72 -2.68 4.76
C SER A 70 -4.70 -1.56 4.40
N MET A 71 -5.67 -1.83 3.51
CA MET A 71 -6.75 -0.91 3.17
C MET A 71 -7.68 -0.68 4.35
N ASP A 72 -8.09 -1.76 5.03
CA ASP A 72 -8.98 -1.68 6.19
C ASP A 72 -8.32 -0.90 7.32
N GLN A 73 -7.05 -1.17 7.61
CA GLN A 73 -6.29 -0.43 8.62
C GLN A 73 -6.10 1.04 8.25
N LEU A 74 -5.80 1.35 6.98
CA LEU A 74 -5.72 2.73 6.50
C LEU A 74 -7.03 3.48 6.72
N TYR A 75 -8.16 2.85 6.35
CA TYR A 75 -9.49 3.39 6.55
C TYR A 75 -9.77 3.67 8.03
N ILE A 76 -9.59 2.67 8.90
CA ILE A 76 -9.84 2.79 10.35
C ILE A 76 -9.02 3.94 10.92
N PHE A 77 -7.71 3.97 10.65
CA PHE A 77 -6.83 5.02 11.16
C PHE A 77 -7.25 6.41 10.72
N LEU A 78 -7.53 6.61 9.42
CA LEU A 78 -7.88 7.94 8.92
C LEU A 78 -9.30 8.37 9.31
N ASN A 79 -10.22 7.43 9.45
CA ASN A 79 -11.61 7.70 9.81
C ASN A 79 -11.78 8.12 11.28
N ASP A 80 -10.89 7.63 12.16
CA ASP A 80 -10.91 7.92 13.60
C ASP A 80 -10.15 9.21 13.97
N LEU A 81 -9.43 9.82 13.03
CA LEU A 81 -8.73 11.10 13.26
C LEU A 81 -9.72 12.26 13.32
N ARG A 82 -9.48 13.20 14.24
CA ARG A 82 -10.21 14.45 14.27
C ARG A 82 -9.70 15.39 13.15
N PRO A 83 -10.51 16.39 12.74
CA PRO A 83 -10.12 17.31 11.67
C PRO A 83 -8.79 18.03 11.89
N GLU A 84 -8.43 18.31 13.15
CA GLU A 84 -7.18 18.98 13.54
C GLU A 84 -5.96 18.06 13.63
N ASP A 85 -6.16 16.73 13.64
CA ASP A 85 -5.07 15.79 13.83
C ASP A 85 -4.24 15.66 12.54
N LEU A 86 -2.92 15.60 12.67
CA LEU A 86 -2.03 15.33 11.54
C LEU A 86 -2.09 13.86 11.13
N THR A 87 -1.95 13.59 9.83
CA THR A 87 -1.90 12.21 9.32
C THR A 87 -0.64 11.51 9.81
N PRO A 88 -0.74 10.38 10.53
CA PRO A 88 0.42 9.74 11.15
C PRO A 88 1.16 8.83 10.15
N TYR A 89 1.78 9.42 9.12
CA TYR A 89 2.43 8.69 8.02
C TYR A 89 3.41 7.62 8.49
N LYS A 90 4.23 7.91 9.50
CA LYS A 90 5.20 6.95 10.06
C LYS A 90 4.52 5.71 10.65
N ALA A 91 3.40 5.90 11.37
CA ALA A 91 2.66 4.78 11.95
C ALA A 91 1.95 3.95 10.88
N LEU A 92 1.35 4.61 9.89
CA LEU A 92 0.73 3.97 8.73
C LEU A 92 1.77 3.18 7.91
N ALA A 93 2.96 3.75 7.69
CA ALA A 93 4.05 3.12 6.96
C ALA A 93 4.60 1.90 7.73
N TYR A 94 4.68 1.99 9.06
CA TYR A 94 5.04 0.86 9.90
C TYR A 94 4.01 -0.27 9.79
N LEU A 95 2.71 0.02 9.88
CA LEU A 95 1.66 -1.01 9.77
C LEU A 95 1.68 -1.71 8.40
N ALA A 96 1.68 -0.94 7.31
CA ALA A 96 1.70 -1.52 5.98
C ALA A 96 3.04 -2.22 5.68
N GLY A 97 4.16 -1.54 5.96
CA GLY A 97 5.50 -1.98 5.58
C GLY A 97 6.08 -3.05 6.47
N GLU A 98 5.99 -2.89 7.79
CA GLU A 98 6.61 -3.81 8.76
C GLU A 98 5.68 -4.97 9.13
N CYS A 99 4.41 -4.67 9.40
CA CYS A 99 3.46 -5.67 9.87
C CYS A 99 2.83 -6.47 8.72
N ASN A 100 2.24 -5.80 7.74
CA ASN A 100 1.41 -6.48 6.73
C ASN A 100 2.25 -7.09 5.60
N TYR A 101 3.18 -6.32 5.02
CA TYR A 101 4.04 -6.80 3.94
C TYR A 101 5.37 -7.34 4.48
N GLY A 102 5.97 -6.67 5.45
CA GLY A 102 7.29 -7.00 6.02
C GLY A 102 7.33 -8.31 6.79
N GLY A 103 6.18 -8.79 7.29
CA GLY A 103 6.07 -10.12 7.89
C GLY A 103 6.35 -11.28 6.92
N ARG A 104 6.32 -11.02 5.60
CA ARG A 104 6.71 -12.01 4.57
C ARG A 104 8.17 -11.95 4.17
N VAL A 105 8.83 -10.82 4.43
CA VAL A 105 10.15 -10.53 3.87
C VAL A 105 11.20 -10.94 4.88
N THR A 106 11.95 -11.98 4.55
CA THR A 106 12.93 -12.63 5.43
C THR A 106 14.37 -12.16 5.20
N ASP A 107 14.67 -11.60 4.03
CA ASP A 107 15.98 -11.02 3.72
C ASP A 107 16.03 -9.53 4.10
N ASP A 108 17.09 -9.11 4.80
CA ASP A 108 17.23 -7.74 5.31
C ASP A 108 17.33 -6.69 4.20
N LYS A 109 17.93 -7.04 3.05
CA LYS A 109 18.06 -6.10 1.92
C LYS A 109 16.73 -5.95 1.20
N ASP A 110 16.00 -7.04 1.02
CA ASP A 110 14.63 -7.01 0.49
C ASP A 110 13.72 -6.21 1.43
N ARG A 111 13.85 -6.39 2.76
CA ARG A 111 13.07 -5.63 3.75
C ARG A 111 13.34 -4.13 3.64
N ARG A 112 14.61 -3.73 3.55
CA ARG A 112 14.98 -2.32 3.30
C ARG A 112 14.41 -1.82 1.97
N CYS A 113 14.47 -2.63 0.91
CA CYS A 113 13.91 -2.27 -0.39
C CYS A 113 12.39 -2.07 -0.32
N LEU A 114 11.67 -2.96 0.36
CA LEU A 114 10.22 -2.87 0.57
C LEU A 114 9.86 -1.55 1.27
N MET A 115 10.54 -1.23 2.37
CA MET A 115 10.29 0.00 3.13
C MET A 115 10.60 1.26 2.32
N ASN A 116 11.67 1.24 1.53
CA ASN A 116 12.01 2.36 0.65
C ASN A 116 11.00 2.57 -0.48
N ILE A 117 10.41 1.50 -1.01
CA ILE A 117 9.35 1.64 -2.02
C ILE A 117 8.08 2.20 -1.34
N LEU A 118 7.76 1.76 -0.13
CA LEU A 118 6.58 2.25 0.59
C LEU A 118 6.69 3.73 0.97
N SER A 119 7.90 4.22 1.29
CA SER A 119 8.09 5.62 1.67
C SER A 119 7.74 6.61 0.57
N ASP A 120 7.76 6.19 -0.70
CA ASP A 120 7.34 7.03 -1.84
C ASP A 120 5.81 7.24 -1.88
N PHE A 121 5.04 6.43 -1.15
CA PHE A 121 3.57 6.49 -1.14
C PHE A 121 2.99 6.90 0.22
N TYR A 122 3.75 6.71 1.31
CA TYR A 122 3.33 7.02 2.67
C TYR A 122 4.17 8.17 3.23
N CYS A 123 3.98 9.33 2.61
CA CYS A 123 4.67 10.57 2.92
C CYS A 123 3.72 11.78 2.81
N GLU A 124 4.12 12.94 3.30
CA GLU A 124 3.28 14.14 3.28
C GLU A 124 3.06 14.65 1.84
N GLU A 125 4.07 14.50 1.00
CA GLU A 125 4.11 14.94 -0.40
C GLU A 125 3.05 14.23 -1.25
N VAL A 126 2.54 13.07 -0.83
CA VAL A 126 1.43 12.40 -1.52
C VAL A 126 0.15 13.24 -1.50
N GLN A 127 0.03 14.20 -0.58
CA GLN A 127 -1.12 15.09 -0.46
C GLN A 127 -1.01 16.34 -1.32
N ASP A 128 0.15 16.61 -1.90
CA ASP A 128 0.35 17.72 -2.82
C ASP A 128 -0.49 17.51 -4.10
N ASP A 129 -0.89 18.60 -4.75
CA ASP A 129 -1.67 18.61 -5.99
C ASP A 129 -0.76 18.91 -7.20
#